data_AF-A0A520R012-F1
#
_entry.id   AF-A0A520R012-F1
#
_cell.length_a   1.000
_cell.length_b   1.000
_cell.length_c   1.000
_cell.angle_alpha   90.00
_cell.angle_beta   90.00
_cell.angle_gamma   90.00
#
_symmetry.space_group_name_H-M   'P 1'
#
loop_
_entity.id
_entity.type
_entity.pdbx_description
1 polymer ?
#
loop_
_entity_poly.entity_id
_entity_poly.type
_entity_poly.pdbx_seq_one_letter_code
_entity_poly.pdbx_strand_id
1 'polypeptide(L)'
;MKKLILITISFFIMSTVSQSDMTDGDKSKTIECTGIYYANSMIPQGELELEKIVHSFAAKKFLSSYLIKKGVEEEKLNKKTIKIVDIRYGKAYEEDTTKECDNFIFKLIPGSKDEIKKIAESGIY
;
A
#
# COMPACT_ATOMS: atom_id res chain seq x y z
N MET A 1 -38.60 -29.69 -30.52
CA MET A 1 -38.80 -29.27 -29.12
C MET A 1 -37.54 -28.56 -28.66
N LYS A 2 -37.73 -27.41 -28.02
CA LYS A 2 -36.73 -26.39 -27.67
C LYS A 2 -35.59 -26.96 -26.81
N LYS A 3 -34.34 -26.61 -27.14
CA LYS A 3 -33.31 -26.35 -26.13
C LYS A 3 -32.57 -25.08 -26.54
N LEU A 4 -33.11 -23.94 -26.09
CA LEU A 4 -32.45 -22.65 -26.09
C LEU A 4 -31.22 -22.75 -25.19
N ILE A 5 -30.03 -22.69 -25.77
CA ILE A 5 -28.80 -22.50 -25.01
C ILE A 5 -28.77 -21.03 -24.60
N LEU A 6 -29.08 -20.78 -23.33
CA LEU A 6 -29.07 -19.46 -22.72
C LEU A 6 -27.60 -19.06 -22.48
N ILE A 7 -27.02 -18.27 -23.38
CA ILE A 7 -25.72 -17.63 -23.18
C ILE A 7 -25.93 -16.49 -22.20
N THR A 8 -25.56 -16.68 -20.94
CA THR A 8 -25.49 -15.60 -19.95
C THR A 8 -24.29 -14.73 -20.28
N ILE A 9 -24.54 -13.61 -20.97
CA ILE A 9 -23.60 -12.50 -21.09
C ILE A 9 -23.43 -11.93 -19.69
N SER A 10 -22.35 -12.31 -19.02
CA SER A 10 -21.90 -11.67 -17.79
C SER A 10 -21.49 -10.24 -18.14
N PHE A 11 -22.36 -9.30 -17.81
CA PHE A 11 -22.10 -7.88 -17.93
C PHE A 11 -21.08 -7.52 -16.85
N PHE A 12 -19.79 -7.58 -17.19
CA PHE A 12 -18.72 -7.03 -16.36
C PHE A 12 -18.96 -5.51 -16.32
N ILE A 13 -19.59 -5.04 -15.24
CA ILE A 13 -19.67 -3.62 -14.94
C ILE A 13 -18.24 -3.21 -14.57
N MET A 14 -17.44 -2.81 -15.56
CA MET A 14 -16.25 -2.01 -15.30
C MET A 14 -16.75 -0.66 -14.79
N SER A 15 -16.90 -0.55 -13.47
CA SER A 15 -16.92 0.75 -12.82
C SER A 15 -15.58 1.40 -13.11
N THR A 16 -15.55 2.27 -14.11
CA THR A 16 -14.47 3.23 -14.26
C THR A 16 -14.56 4.19 -13.07
N VAL A 17 -13.97 3.76 -11.95
CA VAL A 17 -13.67 4.67 -10.85
C VAL A 17 -12.74 5.71 -11.47
N SER A 18 -13.28 6.88 -11.79
CA SER A 18 -12.49 8.06 -12.10
C SER A 18 -11.70 8.40 -10.84
N GLN A 19 -10.55 7.75 -10.68
CA GLN A 19 -9.66 8.01 -9.58
C GLN A 19 -9.05 9.37 -9.85
N SER A 20 -9.67 10.41 -9.28
CA SER A 20 -9.15 11.78 -9.31
C SER A 20 -7.66 11.72 -9.00
N ASP A 21 -6.85 12.43 -9.78
CA ASP A 21 -5.42 12.45 -9.54
C ASP A 21 -5.14 12.97 -8.13
N MET A 22 -4.25 12.27 -7.43
CA MET A 22 -3.78 12.67 -6.11
C MET A 22 -3.19 14.07 -6.16
N THR A 23 -3.49 14.88 -5.15
CA THR A 23 -2.80 16.16 -4.97
C THR A 23 -1.31 15.92 -4.70
N ASP A 24 -0.48 16.95 -4.88
CA ASP A 24 0.94 16.83 -4.54
C ASP A 24 1.16 16.62 -3.03
N GLY A 25 0.25 17.15 -2.20
CA GLY A 25 0.21 16.87 -0.76
C GLY A 25 -0.05 15.40 -0.48
N ASP A 26 -1.05 14.81 -1.15
CA ASP A 26 -1.34 13.38 -1.02
C ASP A 26 -0.15 12.54 -1.46
N LYS A 27 0.47 12.86 -2.61
CA LYS A 27 1.67 12.16 -3.09
C LYS A 27 2.81 12.23 -2.08
N SER A 28 3.05 13.41 -1.51
CA SER A 28 4.11 13.58 -0.51
C SER A 28 3.84 12.74 0.74
N LYS A 29 2.61 12.76 1.27
CA LYS A 29 2.25 11.98 2.46
C LYS A 29 2.22 10.48 2.18
N THR A 30 1.80 10.04 0.99
CA THR A 30 1.88 8.63 0.59
C THR A 30 3.33 8.15 0.51
N ILE A 31 4.25 8.96 -0.06
CA ILE A 31 5.69 8.64 -0.05
C ILE A 31 6.22 8.56 1.39
N GLU A 32 5.75 9.44 2.27
CA GLU A 32 6.13 9.43 3.68
C GLU A 32 5.74 8.12 4.36
N CYS A 33 4.49 7.71 4.20
CA CYS A 33 3.98 6.44 4.73
C CYS A 33 4.70 5.24 4.12
N THR A 34 5.01 5.23 2.82
CA THR A 34 5.85 4.18 2.21
C THR A 34 7.20 4.06 2.92
N GLY A 35 7.83 5.18 3.28
CA GLY A 35 9.08 5.20 4.04
C GLY A 35 8.95 4.67 5.47
N ILE A 36 7.88 5.05 6.16
CA ILE A 36 7.56 4.57 7.52
C ILE A 36 7.34 3.05 7.50
N TYR A 37 6.50 2.55 6.61
CA TYR A 37 6.27 1.11 6.46
C TYR A 37 7.55 0.37 6.09
N TYR A 38 8.41 0.97 5.25
CA TYR A 38 9.69 0.35 4.95
C TYR A 38 10.57 0.23 6.19
N ALA A 39 10.72 1.30 6.98
CA ALA A 39 11.48 1.26 8.22
C ALA A 39 10.91 0.21 9.19
N ASN A 40 9.59 0.18 9.38
CA ASN A 40 8.92 -0.78 10.26
C ASN A 40 9.14 -2.23 9.80
N SER A 41 9.15 -2.48 8.49
CA SER A 41 9.40 -3.83 7.93
C SER A 41 10.82 -4.35 8.14
N MET A 42 11.77 -3.48 8.50
CA MET A 42 13.14 -3.85 8.82
C MET A 42 13.36 -4.16 10.32
N ILE A 43 12.36 -3.91 11.17
CA ILE A 43 12.49 -4.19 12.61
C ILE A 43 12.53 -5.72 12.82
N PRO A 44 13.47 -6.25 13.60
CA PRO A 44 13.57 -7.69 13.84
C PRO A 44 12.31 -8.28 14.49
N GLN A 45 11.96 -9.53 14.15
CA GLN A 45 10.80 -10.24 14.71
C GLN A 45 10.86 -10.46 16.24
N GLY A 46 12.04 -10.29 16.85
CA GLY A 46 12.21 -10.30 18.30
C GLY A 46 11.87 -8.97 18.98
N GLU A 47 11.72 -7.89 18.20
CA GLU A 47 11.45 -6.53 18.68
C GLU A 47 10.05 -6.05 18.28
N LEU A 48 9.48 -6.58 17.20
CA LEU A 48 8.15 -6.25 16.71
C LEU A 48 7.39 -7.51 16.30
N GLU A 49 6.08 -7.54 16.59
CA GLU A 49 5.18 -8.61 16.20
C GLU A 49 5.24 -8.87 14.68
N LEU A 50 5.34 -10.16 14.30
CA LEU A 50 5.43 -10.57 12.90
C LEU A 50 4.30 -9.99 12.04
N GLU A 51 3.08 -9.95 12.57
CA GLU A 51 1.92 -9.38 11.88
C GLU A 51 2.14 -7.91 11.47
N LYS A 52 2.76 -7.10 12.34
CA LYS A 52 3.04 -5.68 12.08
C LYS A 52 4.17 -5.51 11.06
N ILE A 53 5.19 -6.38 11.11
CA ILE A 53 6.27 -6.43 10.12
C ILE A 53 5.69 -6.77 8.74
N VAL A 54 4.88 -7.83 8.67
CA VAL A 54 4.25 -8.31 7.43
C VAL A 54 3.29 -7.26 6.86
N HIS A 55 2.45 -6.64 7.70
CA HIS A 55 1.59 -5.53 7.28
C HIS A 55 2.41 -4.38 6.68
N SER A 56 3.47 -3.97 7.36
CA SER A 56 4.35 -2.90 6.89
C SER A 56 5.03 -3.26 5.57
N PHE A 57 5.49 -4.51 5.42
CA PHE A 57 6.07 -4.99 4.17
C PHE A 57 5.06 -4.95 3.02
N ALA A 58 3.85 -5.46 3.26
CA ALA A 58 2.76 -5.47 2.29
C ALA A 58 2.32 -4.06 1.89
N ALA A 59 2.16 -3.16 2.86
CA ALA A 59 1.80 -1.76 2.65
C ALA A 59 2.87 -1.03 1.83
N LYS A 60 4.15 -1.18 2.16
CA LYS A 60 5.27 -0.62 1.38
C LYS A 60 5.22 -1.10 -0.08
N LYS A 61 5.01 -2.40 -0.31
CA LYS A 61 4.96 -3.01 -1.65
C LYS A 61 3.80 -2.43 -2.47
N PHE A 62 2.60 -2.43 -1.89
CA PHE A 62 1.41 -1.86 -2.50
C PHE A 62 1.62 -0.39 -2.89
N LEU A 63 2.07 0.44 -1.94
CA LEU A 63 2.21 1.88 -2.16
C LEU A 63 3.33 2.23 -3.15
N SER A 64 4.43 1.48 -3.15
CA SER A 64 5.49 1.68 -4.14
C SER A 64 4.97 1.49 -5.55
N SER A 65 4.26 0.37 -5.80
CA SER A 65 3.65 0.09 -7.10
C SER A 65 2.58 1.13 -7.46
N TYR A 66 1.77 1.54 -6.49
CA TYR A 66 0.72 2.54 -6.69
C TYR A 66 1.28 3.92 -7.09
N LEU A 67 2.31 4.40 -6.39
CA LEU A 67 2.98 5.67 -6.67
C LEU A 67 3.62 5.69 -8.07
N ILE A 68 4.30 4.60 -8.45
CA ILE A 68 4.88 4.45 -9.79
C ILE A 68 3.78 4.49 -10.86
N LYS A 69 2.66 3.77 -10.65
CA LYS A 69 1.50 3.82 -11.55
C LYS A 69 0.87 5.22 -11.65
N LYS A 70 0.99 6.04 -10.61
CA LYS A 70 0.57 7.45 -10.57
C LYS A 70 1.64 8.43 -11.07
N GLY A 71 2.70 7.93 -11.71
CA GLY A 71 3.70 8.73 -12.41
C GLY A 71 4.82 9.27 -11.51
N VAL A 72 4.97 8.76 -10.29
CA VAL A 72 6.18 9.04 -9.49
C VAL A 72 7.33 8.21 -10.04
N GLU A 73 8.36 8.88 -10.52
CA GLU A 73 9.58 8.23 -10.99
C GLU A 73 10.21 7.36 -9.90
N GLU A 74 10.60 6.13 -10.26
CA GLU A 74 11.09 5.13 -9.32
C GLU A 74 12.36 5.58 -8.59
N GLU A 75 13.32 6.20 -9.28
CA GLU A 75 14.54 6.72 -8.64
C GLU A 75 14.20 7.78 -7.58
N LYS A 76 13.28 8.70 -7.92
CA LYS A 76 12.82 9.75 -7.01
C LYS A 76 12.07 9.18 -5.81
N LEU A 77 11.24 8.16 -6.03
CA LEU A 77 10.55 7.44 -4.96
C LEU A 77 11.57 6.80 -4.02
N ASN A 78 12.49 5.99 -4.55
CA ASN A 78 13.53 5.31 -3.77
C ASN A 78 14.36 6.30 -2.95
N LYS A 79 14.83 7.38 -3.57
CA LYS A 79 15.61 8.42 -2.89
C LYS A 79 14.86 9.08 -1.74
N LYS A 80 13.56 9.35 -1.89
CA LYS A 80 12.74 9.96 -0.83
C LYS A 80 12.44 8.96 0.29
N THR A 81 12.06 7.75 -0.06
CA THR A 81 11.73 6.68 0.90
C THR A 81 12.94 6.32 1.75
N ILE A 82 14.15 6.21 1.16
CA ILE A 82 15.38 5.90 1.89
C ILE A 82 15.70 6.97 2.93
N LYS A 83 15.54 8.27 2.63
CA LYS A 83 15.75 9.34 3.61
C LYS A 83 14.88 9.18 4.86
N ILE A 84 13.67 8.67 4.70
CA ILE A 84 12.74 8.44 5.82
C ILE A 84 13.16 7.20 6.61
N VAL A 85 13.59 6.15 5.90
CA VAL A 85 14.19 4.97 6.52
C VAL A 85 15.41 5.36 7.35
N ASP A 86 16.33 6.16 6.82
CA ASP A 86 17.53 6.60 7.55
C ASP A 86 17.19 7.35 8.85
N ILE A 87 16.14 8.19 8.83
CA ILE A 87 15.66 8.91 10.02
C ILE A 87 15.06 7.95 11.06
N ARG A 88 14.50 6.82 10.63
CA ARG A 88 13.77 5.88 11.48
C ARG A 88 14.56 4.62 11.83
N TYR A 89 15.66 4.36 11.14
CA TYR A 89 16.45 3.15 11.33
C TYR A 89 16.96 3.05 12.78
N GLY A 90 16.76 1.89 13.40
CA GLY A 90 17.11 1.63 14.80
C GLY A 90 16.21 2.31 15.83
N LYS A 91 15.13 2.99 15.43
CA LYS A 91 14.12 3.51 16.36
C LYS A 91 13.06 2.45 16.64
N ALA A 92 12.49 2.51 17.84
CA ALA A 92 11.37 1.67 18.22
C ALA A 92 10.15 1.93 17.31
N TYR A 93 9.34 0.88 17.15
CA TYR A 93 8.09 0.97 16.41
C TYR A 93 7.12 1.96 17.07
N GLU A 94 6.60 2.91 16.29
CA GLU A 94 5.61 3.89 16.73
C GLU A 94 4.22 3.51 16.18
N GLU A 95 3.38 2.97 17.07
CA GLU A 95 2.03 2.49 16.73
C GLU A 95 1.14 3.60 16.17
N ASP A 96 1.13 4.77 16.81
CA ASP A 96 0.25 5.89 16.42
C ASP A 96 0.62 6.43 15.03
N THR A 97 1.91 6.58 14.75
CA THR A 97 2.40 6.99 13.42
C THR A 97 1.99 5.99 12.34
N THR A 98 2.01 4.70 12.64
CA THR A 98 1.59 3.65 11.68
C THR A 98 0.07 3.69 11.46
N LYS A 99 -0.72 3.86 12.53
CA LYS A 99 -2.18 4.03 12.44
C LYS A 99 -2.59 5.28 11.65
N GLU A 100 -1.87 6.38 11.81
CA GLU A 100 -2.09 7.59 11.02
C GLU A 100 -1.90 7.32 9.52
N CYS A 101 -0.84 6.58 9.17
CA CYS A 101 -0.61 6.16 7.79
C CYS A 101 -1.71 5.23 7.28
N ASP A 102 -2.12 4.23 8.06
CA ASP A 102 -3.22 3.33 7.68
C ASP A 102 -4.51 4.12 7.40
N ASN A 103 -4.90 5.00 8.33
CA ASN A 103 -6.11 5.82 8.19
C ASN A 103 -6.05 6.73 6.96
N PHE A 104 -4.91 7.37 6.72
CA PHE A 104 -4.70 8.22 5.55
C PHE A 104 -4.80 7.42 4.25
N ILE A 105 -4.09 6.30 4.15
CA ILE A 105 -4.03 5.47 2.94
C ILE A 105 -5.39 4.83 2.63
N PHE A 106 -6.07 4.28 3.65
CA PHE A 106 -7.37 3.62 3.46
C PHE A 106 -8.45 4.61 3.03
N LYS A 107 -8.37 5.87 3.47
CA LYS A 107 -9.26 6.93 3.03
C LYS A 107 -8.92 7.41 1.61
N LEU A 108 -7.64 7.58 1.30
CA LEU A 108 -7.19 8.14 0.03
C LEU A 108 -7.33 7.16 -1.14
N ILE A 109 -7.04 5.87 -0.91
CA ILE A 109 -6.98 4.84 -1.95
C ILE A 109 -8.05 3.79 -1.66
N PRO A 110 -9.24 3.86 -2.30
CA PRO A 110 -10.28 2.85 -2.12
C PRO A 110 -9.78 1.43 -2.40
N GLY A 111 -10.14 0.48 -1.54
CA GLY A 111 -9.72 -0.93 -1.65
C GLY A 111 -8.29 -1.23 -1.18
N SER A 112 -7.50 -0.21 -0.81
CA SER A 112 -6.11 -0.42 -0.37
C SER A 112 -5.98 -1.33 0.85
N LYS A 113 -6.91 -1.24 1.82
CA LYS A 113 -6.92 -2.12 2.99
C LYS A 113 -6.99 -3.61 2.61
N ASP A 114 -7.87 -3.95 1.68
CA ASP A 114 -8.09 -5.32 1.24
C ASP A 114 -6.91 -5.83 0.39
N GLU A 115 -6.37 -5.00 -0.50
CA GLU A 115 -5.20 -5.35 -1.31
C GLU A 115 -3.93 -5.53 -0.45
N ILE A 116 -3.71 -4.66 0.55
CA ILE A 116 -2.60 -4.81 1.50
C ILE A 116 -2.75 -6.10 2.30
N LYS A 117 -3.95 -6.37 2.82
CA LYS A 117 -4.24 -7.61 3.53
C LYS A 117 -3.98 -8.84 2.66
N LYS A 118 -4.45 -8.82 1.40
CA LYS A 118 -4.22 -9.90 0.43
C LYS A 118 -2.73 -10.11 0.15
N ILE A 119 -1.94 -9.04 0.04
CA ILE A 119 -0.48 -9.14 -0.12
C ILE A 119 0.15 -9.76 1.12
N ALA A 120 -0.23 -9.30 2.32
CA ALA A 120 0.25 -9.85 3.59
C ALA A 120 -0.04 -11.35 3.73
N GLU A 121 -1.26 -11.78 3.37
CA GLU A 121 -1.69 -13.18 3.45
C GLU A 121 -1.09 -14.07 2.35
N SER A 122 -0.58 -13.49 1.26
CA SER A 122 -0.02 -14.25 0.13
C SER A 122 1.28 -14.99 0.46
N GLY A 123 1.95 -14.65 1.58
CA GLY A 123 3.25 -15.22 1.93
C GLY A 123 4.41 -14.75 1.04
N ILE A 124 4.16 -13.86 0.08
CA ILE A 124 5.17 -13.30 -0.83
C ILE A 124 5.85 -12.11 -0.12
N TYR A 125 6.71 -12.44 0.84
CA TYR A 125 7.62 -11.50 1.51
C TYR A 125 8.92 -11.43 0.70
#